data_AF-A0A537E3U8-F1
#
_entry.id   AF-A0A537E3U8-F1
#
_cell.length_a   1.000
_cell.length_b   1.000
_cell.length_c   1.000
_cell.angle_alpha   90.00
_cell.angle_beta   90.00
_cell.angle_gamma   90.00
#
_symmetry.space_group_name_H-M   'P 1'
#
loop_
_entity.id
_entity.type
_entity.pdbx_description
1 polymer ?
#
loop_
_entity_poly.entity_id
_entity_poly.type
_entity_poly.pdbx_seq_one_letter_code
_entity_poly.pdbx_strand_id
1 'polypeptide(L)'
;MASQDREDPVQELIRQYLPTETLSEARNLLHRFQEGEAFKLYVLRRIWLVIPVALVIVLVGLACAAAIVLFFAAGGSWLALPAFLLAPFILIGSLFVQLYVFFSWLESRALAQAFRRRARPAQGAFARWLAKKTGADLGTLPPVPWILAAVVLAAPLAMLALVAPKIALLLIPLALMTPILYAVLDR
;
A
#
# COMPACT_ATOMS: atom_id res chain seq x y z
N MET A 1 36.07 16.22 20.64
CA MET A 1 35.00 16.40 19.63
C MET A 1 35.00 15.16 18.72
N ALA A 2 34.24 14.11 19.04
CA ALA A 2 34.21 12.85 18.26
C ALA A 2 33.01 11.95 18.67
N SER A 3 31.81 12.53 18.84
CA SER A 3 30.71 11.84 19.53
C SER A 3 29.31 12.40 19.17
N GLN A 4 29.06 12.71 17.90
CA GLN A 4 27.79 13.32 17.44
C GLN A 4 27.40 12.88 16.01
N ASP A 5 27.88 11.70 15.59
CA ASP A 5 27.78 11.19 14.20
C ASP A 5 27.31 9.72 14.20
N ARG A 6 26.38 9.40 15.13
CA ARG A 6 25.95 8.01 15.39
C ARG A 6 24.50 7.86 15.85
N GLU A 7 23.78 8.96 16.06
CA GLU A 7 22.37 8.95 16.50
C GLU A 7 21.42 9.01 15.29
N ASP A 8 21.83 9.67 14.20
CA ASP A 8 21.03 9.88 12.99
C ASP A 8 20.45 8.61 12.36
N PRO A 9 21.22 7.53 12.08
CA PRO A 9 20.64 6.36 11.42
C PRO A 9 19.61 5.62 12.30
N VAL A 10 19.72 5.74 13.63
CA VAL A 10 18.76 5.14 14.56
C VAL A 10 17.51 6.01 14.68
N GLN A 11 17.65 7.34 14.72
CA GLN A 11 16.51 8.25 14.68
C GLN A 11 15.77 8.20 13.34
N GLU A 12 16.47 8.07 12.21
CA GLU A 12 15.87 7.95 10.88
C GLU A 12 15.07 6.64 10.74
N LEU A 13 15.59 5.52 11.25
CA LEU A 13 14.82 4.28 11.40
C LEU A 13 13.58 4.48 12.30
N ILE A 14 13.74 5.08 13.48
CA ILE A 14 12.63 5.25 14.44
C ILE A 14 11.53 6.15 13.87
N ARG A 15 11.88 7.22 13.13
CA ARG A 15 10.90 8.03 12.39
C ARG A 15 10.19 7.23 11.31
N GLN A 16 10.93 6.44 10.52
CA GLN A 16 10.35 5.56 9.51
C GLN A 16 9.40 4.48 10.10
N TYR A 17 9.53 4.17 11.39
CA TYR A 17 8.64 3.28 12.14
C TYR A 17 7.50 3.98 12.91
N LEU A 18 7.51 5.31 13.07
CA LEU A 18 6.51 6.03 13.84
C LEU A 18 5.21 6.23 13.04
N PRO A 19 4.06 5.66 13.47
CA PRO A 19 2.81 5.77 12.72
C PRO A 19 2.27 7.20 12.68
N THR A 20 2.71 8.08 13.60
CA THR A 20 2.32 9.49 13.65
C THR A 20 2.74 10.28 12.41
N GLU A 21 3.99 10.13 11.93
CA GLU A 21 4.41 10.81 10.69
C GLU A 21 3.61 10.30 9.48
N THR A 22 3.30 9.00 9.43
CA THR A 22 2.50 8.40 8.33
C THR A 22 1.05 8.88 8.32
N LEU A 23 0.48 9.19 9.50
CA LEU A 23 -0.85 9.79 9.63
C LEU A 23 -0.84 11.28 9.22
N SER A 24 0.21 12.05 9.57
CA SER A 24 0.35 13.42 9.08
C SER A 24 0.58 13.47 7.57
N GLU A 25 1.39 12.58 7.00
CA GLU A 25 1.62 12.58 5.55
C GLU A 25 0.41 12.06 4.77
N ALA A 26 -0.36 11.10 5.30
CA ALA A 26 -1.67 10.72 4.76
C ALA A 26 -2.66 11.91 4.78
N ARG A 27 -2.67 12.71 5.85
CA ARG A 27 -3.47 13.95 5.94
C ARG A 27 -3.00 15.00 4.94
N ASN A 28 -1.68 15.18 4.76
CA ASN A 28 -1.11 16.08 3.76
C ASN A 28 -1.48 15.64 2.34
N LEU A 29 -1.42 14.35 2.04
CA LEU A 29 -1.87 13.76 0.76
C LEU A 29 -3.35 14.02 0.49
N LEU A 30 -4.21 13.82 1.49
CA LEU A 30 -5.64 14.10 1.38
C LEU A 30 -5.92 15.60 1.16
N HIS A 31 -5.18 16.47 1.84
CA HIS A 31 -5.26 17.93 1.67
C HIS A 31 -4.82 18.35 0.25
N ARG A 32 -3.68 17.84 -0.24
CA ARG A 32 -3.21 18.03 -1.62
C ARG A 32 -4.18 17.46 -2.67
N PHE A 33 -4.92 16.39 -2.38
CA PHE A 33 -5.97 15.88 -3.28
C PHE A 33 -7.24 16.75 -3.29
N GLN A 34 -7.56 17.41 -2.16
CA GLN A 34 -8.70 18.33 -2.07
C GLN A 34 -8.42 19.67 -2.77
N GLU A 35 -7.22 20.23 -2.59
CA GLU A 35 -6.83 21.55 -3.13
C GLU A 35 -6.12 21.48 -4.49
N GLY A 36 -5.35 20.42 -4.74
CA GLY A 36 -4.53 20.25 -5.94
C GLY A 36 -5.33 19.75 -7.14
N GLU A 37 -5.98 20.67 -7.87
CA GLU A 37 -6.78 20.35 -9.06
C GLU A 37 -6.06 19.44 -10.07
N ALA A 38 -4.75 19.62 -10.27
CA ALA A 38 -3.96 18.81 -11.20
C ALA A 38 -3.92 17.30 -10.81
N PHE A 39 -3.84 16.98 -9.52
CA PHE A 39 -3.87 15.59 -9.05
C PHE A 39 -5.28 15.00 -9.13
N LYS A 40 -6.28 15.79 -8.74
CA LYS A 40 -7.71 15.45 -8.87
C LYS A 40 -8.10 15.18 -10.33
N LEU A 41 -7.67 16.01 -11.27
CA LEU A 41 -7.87 15.83 -12.71
C LEU A 41 -7.15 14.60 -13.27
N TYR A 42 -5.94 14.29 -12.79
CA TYR A 42 -5.22 13.07 -13.17
C TYR A 42 -6.01 11.82 -12.77
N VAL A 43 -6.46 11.76 -11.50
CA VAL A 43 -7.25 10.65 -10.96
C VAL A 43 -8.62 10.53 -11.65
N LEU A 44 -9.35 11.63 -11.84
CA LEU A 44 -10.64 11.61 -12.53
C LEU A 44 -10.51 11.19 -14.00
N ARG A 45 -9.49 11.67 -14.73
CA ARG A 45 -9.26 11.30 -16.13
C ARG A 45 -8.87 9.83 -16.30
N ARG A 46 -8.33 9.20 -15.25
CA ARG A 46 -7.94 7.77 -15.20
C ARG A 46 -8.82 6.95 -14.26
N ILE A 47 -10.03 7.43 -13.93
CA ILE A 47 -10.94 6.78 -12.96
C ILE A 47 -11.33 5.35 -13.35
N TRP A 48 -11.43 5.06 -14.66
CA TRP A 48 -11.66 3.71 -15.20
C TRP A 48 -10.55 2.70 -14.86
N LEU A 49 -9.32 3.16 -14.58
CA LEU A 49 -8.22 2.33 -14.09
C LEU A 49 -8.16 2.32 -12.55
N VAL A 50 -8.61 3.40 -11.89
CA VAL A 50 -8.63 3.51 -10.41
C VAL A 50 -9.74 2.65 -9.79
N ILE A 51 -10.91 2.55 -10.41
CA ILE A 51 -12.03 1.71 -9.95
C ILE A 51 -11.64 0.23 -9.77
N PRO A 52 -11.05 -0.48 -10.75
CA PRO A 52 -10.65 -1.88 -10.56
C PRO A 52 -9.53 -2.05 -9.54
N VAL A 53 -8.60 -1.08 -9.38
CA VAL A 53 -7.61 -1.11 -8.30
C VAL A 53 -8.30 -1.00 -6.93
N ALA A 54 -9.22 -0.05 -6.77
CA ALA A 54 -10.00 0.12 -5.54
C ALA A 54 -10.83 -1.14 -5.21
N LEU A 55 -11.39 -1.82 -6.23
CA LEU A 55 -12.07 -3.10 -6.06
C LEU A 55 -11.14 -4.20 -5.54
N VAL A 56 -9.92 -4.33 -6.09
CA VAL A 56 -8.93 -5.29 -5.57
C VAL A 56 -8.53 -4.95 -4.13
N ILE A 57 -8.31 -3.67 -3.80
CA ILE A 57 -8.02 -3.21 -2.44
C ILE A 57 -9.13 -3.61 -1.46
N VAL A 58 -10.40 -3.43 -1.86
CA VAL A 58 -11.57 -3.85 -1.07
C VAL A 58 -11.61 -5.37 -0.88
N LEU A 59 -11.38 -6.15 -1.95
CA LEU A 59 -11.34 -7.62 -1.88
C LEU A 59 -10.21 -8.13 -0.97
N VAL A 60 -9.02 -7.52 -1.03
CA VAL A 60 -7.88 -7.87 -0.16
C VAL A 60 -8.17 -7.49 1.30
N GLY A 61 -8.76 -6.31 1.55
CA GLY A 61 -9.13 -5.89 2.91
C GLY A 61 -10.20 -6.81 3.54
N LEU A 62 -11.23 -7.17 2.77
CA LEU A 62 -12.25 -8.14 3.18
C LEU A 62 -11.63 -9.53 3.45
N ALA A 63 -10.70 -9.98 2.62
CA ALA A 63 -10.00 -11.25 2.82
C ALA A 63 -9.11 -11.24 4.07
N CYS A 64 -8.47 -10.10 4.40
CA CYS A 64 -7.70 -9.94 5.64
C CYS A 64 -8.59 -10.00 6.89
N ALA A 65 -9.74 -9.32 6.87
CA ALA A 65 -10.71 -9.37 7.96
C ALA A 65 -11.31 -10.78 8.13
N ALA A 66 -11.66 -11.45 7.02
CA ALA A 66 -12.16 -12.82 7.04
C ALA A 66 -11.09 -13.82 7.53
N ALA A 67 -9.82 -13.65 7.15
CA ALA A 67 -8.72 -14.52 7.59
C ALA A 67 -8.57 -14.53 9.11
N ILE A 68 -8.68 -13.36 9.76
CA ILE A 68 -8.63 -13.22 11.22
C ILE A 68 -9.79 -13.99 11.86
N VAL A 69 -11.04 -13.79 11.39
CA VAL A 69 -12.20 -14.50 11.94
C VAL A 69 -12.05 -16.02 11.76
N LEU A 70 -11.67 -16.49 10.57
CA LEU A 70 -11.55 -17.91 10.26
C LEU A 70 -10.41 -18.58 11.03
N PHE A 71 -9.24 -17.94 11.14
CA PHE A 71 -8.06 -18.48 11.84
C PHE A 71 -8.33 -18.64 13.34
N PHE A 72 -8.89 -17.62 13.99
CA PHE A 72 -9.21 -17.70 15.42
C PHE A 72 -10.41 -18.61 15.70
N ALA A 73 -11.44 -18.66 14.84
CA ALA A 73 -12.54 -19.60 14.98
C ALA A 73 -12.09 -21.06 14.87
N ALA A 74 -11.12 -21.37 14.00
CA ALA A 74 -10.51 -22.70 13.91
C ALA A 74 -9.72 -23.09 15.19
N GLY A 75 -9.24 -22.10 15.96
CA GLY A 75 -8.66 -22.29 17.30
C GLY A 75 -9.68 -22.55 18.42
N GLY A 76 -10.98 -22.38 18.16
CA GLY A 76 -12.06 -22.66 19.10
C GLY A 76 -13.06 -21.51 19.27
N SER A 77 -14.33 -21.84 19.56
CA SER A 77 -15.45 -20.89 19.57
C SER A 77 -15.25 -19.67 20.50
N TRP A 78 -14.54 -19.84 21.63
CA TRP A 78 -14.21 -18.73 22.55
C TRP A 78 -13.32 -17.65 21.90
N LEU A 79 -12.43 -18.05 20.98
CA LEU A 79 -11.53 -17.15 20.26
C LEU A 79 -12.22 -16.43 19.08
N ALA A 80 -13.38 -16.91 18.62
CA ALA A 80 -14.14 -16.25 17.56
C ALA A 80 -14.69 -14.88 17.99
N LEU A 81 -15.11 -14.72 19.26
CA LEU A 81 -15.66 -13.46 19.79
C LEU A 81 -14.68 -12.27 19.70
N PRO A 82 -13.43 -12.34 20.22
CA PRO A 82 -12.46 -11.26 20.04
C PRO A 82 -12.04 -11.09 18.58
N ALA A 83 -12.05 -12.15 17.77
CA ALA A 83 -11.73 -12.06 16.34
C ALA A 83 -12.79 -11.28 15.55
N PHE A 84 -14.09 -11.45 15.86
CA PHE A 84 -15.16 -10.61 15.30
C PHE A 84 -15.02 -9.14 15.70
N LEU A 85 -14.58 -8.86 16.94
CA LEU A 85 -14.30 -7.49 17.38
C LEU A 85 -13.07 -6.88 16.69
N LEU A 86 -12.05 -7.70 16.39
CA LEU A 86 -10.80 -7.27 15.73
C LEU A 86 -10.97 -7.08 14.21
N ALA A 87 -11.83 -7.89 13.57
CA ALA A 87 -12.09 -7.86 12.13
C ALA A 87 -12.36 -6.46 11.52
N PRO A 88 -13.21 -5.59 12.09
CA PRO A 88 -13.40 -4.23 11.55
C PRO A 88 -12.15 -3.35 11.66
N PHE A 89 -11.33 -3.49 12.71
CA PHE A 89 -10.06 -2.74 12.81
C PHE A 89 -9.04 -3.21 11.76
N ILE A 90 -8.97 -4.53 11.51
CA ILE A 90 -8.15 -5.11 10.44
C ILE A 90 -8.66 -4.67 9.06
N LEU A 91 -9.97 -4.62 8.84
CA LEU A 91 -10.56 -4.12 7.60
C LEU A 91 -10.20 -2.64 7.37
N ILE A 92 -10.51 -1.77 8.34
CA ILE A 92 -10.25 -0.32 8.24
C ILE A 92 -8.74 -0.05 8.09
N GLY A 93 -7.90 -0.73 8.88
CA GLY A 93 -6.45 -0.60 8.82
C GLY A 93 -5.87 -1.07 7.48
N SER A 94 -6.27 -2.26 7.01
CA SER A 94 -5.77 -2.81 5.74
C SER A 94 -6.20 -1.98 4.54
N LEU A 95 -7.43 -1.45 4.53
CA LEU A 95 -7.89 -0.49 3.52
C LEU A 95 -7.11 0.82 3.60
N PHE A 96 -6.91 1.39 4.80
CA PHE A 96 -6.14 2.61 4.99
C PHE A 96 -4.70 2.48 4.47
N VAL A 97 -3.98 1.42 4.83
CA VAL A 97 -2.60 1.19 4.37
C VAL A 97 -2.54 1.03 2.86
N GLN A 98 -3.43 0.21 2.27
CA GLN A 98 -3.45 -0.01 0.82
C GLN A 98 -3.79 1.26 0.04
N LEU A 99 -4.80 2.03 0.49
CA LEU A 99 -5.19 3.29 -0.13
C LEU A 99 -4.08 4.34 0.01
N TYR A 100 -3.48 4.49 1.20
CA TYR A 100 -2.37 5.42 1.42
C TYR A 100 -1.18 5.14 0.49
N VAL A 101 -0.74 3.87 0.42
CA VAL A 101 0.34 3.44 -0.47
C VAL A 101 -0.03 3.70 -1.94
N PHE A 102 -1.25 3.36 -2.36
CA PHE A 102 -1.67 3.57 -3.76
C PHE A 102 -1.79 5.06 -4.12
N PHE A 103 -2.36 5.91 -3.25
CA PHE A 103 -2.50 7.34 -3.51
C PHE A 103 -1.15 8.08 -3.46
N SER A 104 -0.24 7.73 -2.53
CA SER A 104 1.12 8.29 -2.50
C SER A 104 1.94 7.93 -3.75
N TRP A 105 1.72 6.71 -4.28
CA TRP A 105 2.30 6.28 -5.55
C TRP A 105 1.68 7.00 -6.76
N LEU A 106 0.36 7.19 -6.78
CA LEU A 106 -0.32 7.99 -7.82
C LEU A 106 0.11 9.46 -7.80
N GLU A 107 0.29 10.08 -6.62
CA GLU A 107 0.82 11.43 -6.49
C GLU A 107 2.23 11.52 -7.09
N SER A 108 3.10 10.56 -6.75
CA SER A 108 4.44 10.45 -7.32
C SER A 108 4.43 10.35 -8.85
N ARG A 109 3.50 9.58 -9.45
CA ARG A 109 3.30 9.53 -10.91
C ARG A 109 2.79 10.85 -11.48
N ALA A 110 1.77 11.46 -10.87
CA ALA A 110 1.18 12.71 -11.33
C ALA A 110 2.21 13.85 -11.32
N LEU A 111 3.02 13.94 -10.26
CA LEU A 111 4.15 14.88 -10.16
C LEU A 111 5.23 14.59 -11.20
N ALA A 112 5.63 13.32 -11.39
CA ALA A 112 6.62 12.95 -12.41
C ALA A 112 6.13 13.27 -13.85
N GLN A 113 4.83 13.13 -14.11
CA GLN A 113 4.23 13.40 -15.41
C GLN A 113 4.00 14.90 -15.67
N ALA A 114 3.71 15.70 -14.63
CA ALA A 114 3.68 17.16 -14.70
C ALA A 114 5.10 17.74 -14.85
N PHE A 115 6.05 17.32 -14.02
CA PHE A 115 7.45 17.74 -14.06
C PHE A 115 8.31 16.86 -14.99
N ARG A 116 7.77 16.56 -16.18
CA ARG A 116 8.25 15.59 -17.20
C ARG A 116 9.70 15.74 -17.72
N ARG A 117 10.48 16.68 -17.17
CA ARG A 117 11.89 16.96 -17.48
C ARG A 117 12.85 16.75 -16.29
N ARG A 118 12.36 16.42 -15.09
CA ARG A 118 13.18 16.37 -13.85
C ARG A 118 12.97 15.14 -12.96
N ALA A 119 12.18 14.16 -13.39
CA ALA A 119 11.95 12.92 -12.65
C ALA A 119 13.27 12.14 -12.44
N ARG A 120 13.53 11.70 -11.21
CA ARG A 120 14.65 10.80 -10.91
C ARG A 120 14.39 9.43 -11.59
N PRO A 121 15.40 8.79 -12.19
CA PRO A 121 15.20 7.52 -12.89
C PRO A 121 14.79 6.39 -11.93
N ALA A 122 13.96 5.47 -12.43
CA ALA A 122 13.43 4.32 -11.70
C ALA A 122 14.49 3.63 -10.80
N GLN A 123 14.27 3.66 -9.48
CA GLN A 123 15.22 3.14 -8.51
C GLN A 123 15.15 1.61 -8.40
N GLY A 124 16.31 0.97 -8.30
CA GLY A 124 16.44 -0.49 -8.21
C GLY A 124 16.72 -1.19 -9.55
N ALA A 125 17.15 -2.45 -9.49
CA ALA A 125 17.39 -3.29 -10.67
C ALA A 125 16.07 -3.79 -11.29
N PHE A 126 15.13 -4.23 -10.45
CA PHE A 126 13.82 -4.75 -10.87
C PHE A 126 12.98 -3.69 -11.60
N ALA A 127 12.90 -2.45 -11.07
CA ALA A 127 12.14 -1.37 -11.70
C ALA A 127 12.72 -0.99 -13.08
N ARG A 128 14.05 -0.93 -13.23
CA ARG A 128 14.70 -0.70 -14.53
C ARG A 128 14.52 -1.86 -15.52
N TRP A 129 14.52 -3.10 -15.03
CA TRP A 129 14.21 -4.28 -15.86
C TRP A 129 12.74 -4.27 -16.33
N LEU A 130 11.79 -3.91 -15.45
CA LEU A 130 10.39 -3.71 -15.79
C LEU A 130 10.23 -2.60 -16.82
N ALA A 131 10.77 -1.40 -16.57
CA ALA A 131 10.71 -0.28 -17.51
C ALA A 131 11.30 -0.65 -18.90
N LYS A 132 12.38 -1.45 -18.94
CA LYS A 132 12.95 -1.96 -20.21
C LYS A 132 12.06 -3.00 -20.90
N LYS A 133 11.32 -3.83 -20.15
CA LYS A 133 10.52 -4.95 -20.68
C LYS A 133 9.07 -4.57 -21.02
N THR A 134 8.44 -3.72 -20.21
CA THR A 134 7.04 -3.29 -20.35
C THR A 134 6.89 -1.83 -20.78
N GLY A 135 7.99 -1.08 -20.93
CA GLY A 135 7.96 0.34 -21.34
C GLY A 135 7.20 1.25 -20.38
N ALA A 136 6.94 0.80 -19.16
CA ALA A 136 6.21 1.54 -18.13
C ALA A 136 7.18 1.86 -16.99
N ASP A 137 7.40 3.15 -16.73
CA ASP A 137 8.07 3.56 -15.50
C ASP A 137 7.14 3.27 -14.32
N LEU A 138 7.65 2.61 -13.29
CA LEU A 138 6.93 2.37 -12.04
C LEU A 138 7.04 3.58 -11.09
N GLY A 139 7.91 4.56 -11.37
CA GLY A 139 8.15 5.71 -10.50
C GLY A 139 8.87 5.32 -9.19
N THR A 140 8.86 6.25 -8.24
CA THR A 140 9.34 6.01 -6.87
C THR A 140 8.32 5.22 -6.07
N LEU A 141 8.79 4.21 -5.32
CA LEU A 141 7.97 3.55 -4.31
C LEU A 141 7.67 4.55 -3.17
N PRO A 142 6.42 4.61 -2.68
CA PRO A 142 6.03 5.49 -1.59
C PRO A 142 6.60 5.00 -0.24
N PRO A 143 6.71 5.85 0.79
CA PRO A 143 7.04 5.43 2.14
C PRO A 143 5.91 4.55 2.71
N VAL A 144 6.15 3.24 2.82
CA VAL A 144 5.18 2.28 3.37
C VAL A 144 5.24 2.29 4.90
N PRO A 145 4.11 2.37 5.62
CA PRO A 145 4.08 2.29 7.08
C PRO A 145 4.30 0.83 7.53
N TRP A 146 5.56 0.37 7.55
CA TRP A 146 5.91 -1.05 7.63
C TRP A 146 5.30 -1.81 8.83
N ILE A 147 5.19 -1.20 10.01
CA ILE A 147 4.56 -1.85 11.18
C ILE A 147 3.05 -2.06 10.95
N LEU A 148 2.33 -1.05 10.46
CA LEU A 148 0.93 -1.18 10.09
C LEU A 148 0.78 -2.23 8.98
N ALA A 149 1.55 -2.12 7.90
CA ALA A 149 1.53 -3.10 6.81
C ALA A 149 1.81 -4.54 7.29
N ALA A 150 2.72 -4.73 8.25
CA ALA A 150 2.96 -6.04 8.85
C ALA A 150 1.75 -6.55 9.65
N VAL A 151 1.18 -5.72 10.53
CA VAL A 151 0.12 -6.12 11.48
C VAL A 151 -1.25 -6.25 10.81
N VAL A 152 -1.66 -5.31 9.95
CA VAL A 152 -3.01 -5.28 9.37
C VAL A 152 -3.11 -5.90 7.97
N LEU A 153 -2.00 -6.18 7.30
CA LEU A 153 -2.01 -6.76 5.94
C LEU A 153 -1.20 -8.05 5.85
N ALA A 154 0.09 -8.05 6.21
CA ALA A 154 0.94 -9.23 6.02
C ALA A 154 0.57 -10.40 6.96
N ALA A 155 0.33 -10.14 8.25
CA ALA A 155 -0.08 -11.18 9.20
C ALA A 155 -1.46 -11.78 8.87
N PRO A 156 -2.52 -11.00 8.55
CA PRO A 156 -3.77 -11.54 8.03
C PRO A 156 -3.63 -12.31 6.72
N LEU A 157 -2.78 -11.88 5.79
CA LEU A 157 -2.52 -12.65 4.55
C LEU A 157 -1.75 -13.96 4.82
N ALA A 158 -0.86 -13.99 5.81
CA ALA A 158 -0.22 -15.23 6.26
C ALA A 158 -1.24 -16.19 6.90
N MET A 159 -2.15 -15.69 7.73
CA MET A 159 -3.27 -16.48 8.27
C MET A 159 -4.19 -16.98 7.15
N LEU A 160 -4.47 -16.16 6.13
CA LEU A 160 -5.22 -16.57 4.94
C LEU A 160 -4.52 -17.69 4.17
N ALA A 161 -3.18 -17.65 4.06
CA ALA A 161 -2.41 -18.70 3.42
C ALA A 161 -2.44 -20.03 4.19
N LEU A 162 -2.55 -19.99 5.53
CA LEU A 162 -2.68 -21.19 6.36
C LEU A 162 -4.09 -21.79 6.30
N VAL A 163 -5.15 -20.97 6.34
CA VAL A 163 -6.55 -21.45 6.40
C VAL A 163 -7.16 -21.68 5.02
N ALA A 164 -6.82 -20.83 4.04
CA ALA A 164 -7.39 -20.84 2.70
C ALA A 164 -6.28 -20.64 1.62
N PRO A 165 -5.28 -21.53 1.53
CA PRO A 165 -4.12 -21.38 0.65
C PRO A 165 -4.48 -21.10 -0.81
N LYS A 166 -5.57 -21.69 -1.32
CA LYS A 166 -6.07 -21.45 -2.69
C LYS A 166 -6.51 -20.00 -2.92
N ILE A 167 -7.07 -19.34 -1.91
CA ILE A 167 -7.51 -17.94 -1.99
C ILE A 167 -6.30 -17.01 -1.87
N ALA A 168 -5.39 -17.28 -0.93
CA ALA A 168 -4.14 -16.54 -0.80
C ALA A 168 -3.28 -16.60 -2.08
N LEU A 169 -3.16 -17.78 -2.70
CA LEU A 169 -2.44 -18.00 -3.95
C LEU A 169 -3.02 -17.23 -5.15
N LEU A 170 -4.28 -16.79 -5.08
CA LEU A 170 -4.90 -15.92 -6.08
C LEU A 170 -4.79 -14.43 -5.71
N LEU A 171 -5.13 -14.08 -4.47
CA LEU A 171 -5.16 -12.68 -4.02
C LEU A 171 -3.77 -12.04 -3.89
N ILE A 172 -2.75 -12.77 -3.43
CA ILE A 172 -1.40 -12.24 -3.28
C ILE A 172 -0.79 -11.81 -4.62
N PRO A 173 -0.74 -12.67 -5.67
CA PRO A 173 -0.24 -12.23 -6.98
C PRO A 173 -1.18 -11.21 -7.63
N LEU A 174 -2.50 -11.27 -7.44
CA LEU A 174 -3.42 -10.25 -7.95
C LEU A 174 -3.08 -8.87 -7.37
N ALA A 175 -2.89 -8.76 -6.05
CA ALA A 175 -2.51 -7.52 -5.38
C ALA A 175 -1.14 -6.99 -5.86
N LEU A 176 -0.14 -7.88 -6.00
CA LEU A 176 1.19 -7.52 -6.49
C LEU A 176 1.21 -7.13 -7.97
N MET A 177 0.36 -7.74 -8.80
CA MET A 177 0.24 -7.39 -10.22
C MET A 177 -0.61 -6.15 -10.47
N THR A 178 -1.52 -5.78 -9.56
CA THR A 178 -2.41 -4.61 -9.69
C THR A 178 -1.69 -3.30 -10.02
N PRO A 179 -0.64 -2.86 -9.30
CA PRO A 179 0.10 -1.64 -9.66
C PRO A 179 0.89 -1.79 -10.97
N ILE A 180 1.29 -3.00 -11.35
CA ILE A 180 2.01 -3.27 -12.61
C ILE A 180 1.04 -3.18 -13.81
N LEU A 181 -0.14 -3.80 -13.72
CA LEU A 181 -1.18 -3.65 -14.74
C LEU A 181 -1.64 -2.20 -14.85
N TYR A 182 -1.84 -1.51 -13.73
CA TYR A 182 -2.13 -0.07 -13.74
C TYR A 182 -1.03 0.67 -14.50
N ALA A 183 0.24 0.56 -14.11
CA ALA A 183 1.35 1.27 -14.76
C ALA A 183 1.50 1.01 -16.27
N VAL A 184 1.10 -0.18 -16.74
CA VAL A 184 1.14 -0.57 -18.17
C VAL A 184 -0.08 -0.07 -18.96
N LEU A 185 -1.27 -0.02 -18.34
CA LEU A 185 -2.49 0.53 -18.94
C LEU A 185 -2.52 2.07 -18.91
N ASP A 186 -1.85 2.67 -17.93
CA ASP A 186 -1.78 4.11 -17.62
C ASP A 186 -0.76 4.89 -18.50
N ARG A 187 -0.46 4.40 -19.70
CA ARG A 187 0.46 5.03 -20.67
C ARG A 187 -0.07 6.35 -21.23
#